data_AF-A0A8T5MXZ7-F1
#
_entry.id   AF-A0A8T5MXZ7-F1
#
_cell.length_a   1.000
_cell.length_b   1.000
_cell.length_c   1.000
_cell.angle_alpha   90.00
_cell.angle_beta   90.00
_cell.angle_gamma   90.00
#
_symmetry.space_group_name_H-M   'P 1'
#
loop_
_entity.id
_entity.type
_entity.pdbx_description
1 polymer ?
#
loop_
_entity_poly.entity_id
_entity_poly.type
_entity_poly.pdbx_seq_one_letter_code
_entity_poly.pdbx_strand_id
1 'polypeptide(L)' 'MKYMKLKKCEFCKTYTLKNNCPKCKKPTKDAHYKFIKIRDALKIN' A
#
# COMPACT_ATOMS: atom_id res chain seq x y z
N MET A 1 13.54 14.22 10.14
CA MET A 1 12.25 13.57 10.48
C MET A 1 12.08 12.32 9.64
N LYS A 2 11.79 11.15 10.24
CA LYS A 2 11.62 9.87 9.53
C LYS A 2 10.17 9.76 9.05
N TYR A 3 9.91 9.98 7.76
CA TYR A 3 8.57 9.79 7.20
C TYR A 3 8.22 8.30 7.18
N MET A 4 7.15 7.92 7.88
CA MET A 4 6.68 6.52 7.87
C MET A 4 5.96 6.24 6.56
N LYS A 5 6.40 5.19 5.85
CA LYS A 5 5.73 4.72 4.62
C LYS A 5 4.43 4.01 4.99
N LEU A 6 3.40 4.17 4.16
CA LEU A 6 2.15 3.44 4.30
C LEU A 6 2.42 1.94 4.07
N LYS A 7 1.95 1.10 4.98
CA LYS A 7 2.04 -0.35 4.90
C LYS A 7 0.66 -0.97 4.79
N LYS A 8 0.59 -2.18 4.26
CA LYS A 8 -0.61 -2.98 4.12
C LYS A 8 -0.36 -4.38 4.66
N CYS A 9 -1.33 -4.88 5.42
CA CYS A 9 -1.36 -6.29 5.78
C CYS A 9 -1.92 -7.11 4.61
N GLU A 10 -1.18 -8.11 4.14
CA GLU A 10 -1.65 -8.98 3.04
C GLU A 10 -2.83 -9.87 3.45
N PHE A 11 -2.94 -10.20 4.74
CA PHE A 11 -4.00 -11.07 5.26
C PHE A 11 -5.30 -10.31 5.51
N CYS A 12 -5.25 -9.22 6.27
CA CYS A 12 -6.44 -8.45 6.63
C CYS A 12 -6.80 -7.37 5.61
N LYS A 13 -5.92 -7.11 4.62
CA LYS A 13 -6.00 -5.99 3.67
C LYS A 13 -6.08 -4.60 4.33
N THR A 14 -5.87 -4.52 5.65
CA THR A 14 -5.85 -3.28 6.44
C THR A 14 -4.56 -2.50 6.18
N TYR A 15 -4.69 -1.19 5.99
CA TYR A 15 -3.57 -0.27 5.90
C TYR A 15 -3.13 0.22 7.29
N THR A 16 -1.84 0.40 7.49
CA THR A 16 -1.27 0.89 8.75
C THR A 16 0.10 1.52 8.52
N LEU A 17 0.55 2.35 9.47
CA LEU A 17 1.92 2.86 9.51
C LEU A 17 2.84 2.02 10.41
N LYS A 18 2.25 1.08 11.16
CA LYS A 18 2.96 0.19 12.07
C LYS A 18 3.59 -0.97 11.30
N ASN A 19 4.67 -1.55 11.84
CA ASN A 19 5.27 -2.74 11.26
C ASN A 19 4.35 -3.97 11.32
N ASN A 20 3.48 -4.03 12.32
CA ASN A 20 2.56 -5.15 12.54
C ASN A 20 1.11 -4.72 12.35
N CYS A 21 0.30 -5.62 11.80
CA CYS A 21 -1.12 -5.38 11.58
C CYS A 21 -1.85 -5.25 12.93
N PRO A 22 -2.67 -4.20 13.15
CA PRO A 22 -3.41 -4.05 14.40
C PRO A 22 -4.49 -5.12 14.61
N LYS A 23 -4.93 -5.81 13.54
CA LYS A 23 -5.97 -6.86 13.62
C LYS A 23 -5.39 -8.24 13.87
N CYS A 24 -4.44 -8.68 13.02
CA CYS A 24 -3.91 -10.04 13.09
C CYS A 24 -2.50 -10.14 13.67
N LYS A 25 -1.89 -9.02 14.08
CA LYS A 25 -0.53 -8.92 14.63
C LYS A 25 0.60 -9.41 13.71
N LYS A 26 0.29 -9.88 12.50
CA LYS A 26 1.26 -10.29 11.48
C LYS A 26 2.01 -9.08 10.89
N PRO A 27 3.25 -9.28 10.39
CA PRO A 27 4.00 -8.23 9.74
C PRO A 27 3.26 -7.66 8.52
N THR A 28 3.41 -6.36 8.31
CA THR A 28 2.84 -5.61 7.19
C THR A 28 3.93 -5.30 6.16
N LYS A 29 3.55 -5.22 4.89
CA LYS A 29 4.46 -4.89 3.79
C LYS A 29 4.20 -3.47 3.29
N ASP A 30 5.17 -2.85 2.64
CA ASP A 30 5.00 -1.52 2.07
C ASP A 30 3.84 -1.51 1.04
N ALA A 31 2.96 -0.53 1.16
CA ALA A 31 1.86 -0.35 0.24
C ALA A 31 2.39 0.31 -1.04
N HIS A 32 2.49 -0.46 -2.11
CA HIS A 32 2.75 0.10 -3.43
C HIS A 32 1.49 0.76 -3.98
N TYR A 33 1.56 2.06 -4.25
CA TYR A 33 0.61 2.71 -5.15
C TYR A 33 0.98 2.35 -6.59
N LYS A 34 0.00 1.92 -7.40
CA LYS A 34 0.16 1.94 -8.85
C LYS A 34 -0.11 3.38 -9.29
N PHE A 35 0.94 4.14 -9.58
CA PHE A 35 0.74 5.36 -10.36
C PHE A 35 0.30 4.93 -11.76
N ILE A 36 -0.97 5.12 -12.07
CA ILE A 36 -1.45 4.98 -13.44
C ILE A 36 -0.82 6.14 -14.21
N LYS A 37 0.20 5.84 -15.02
CA LYS A 37 0.71 6.80 -16.00
C LYS A 37 -0.38 6.98 -17.04
N ILE A 38 -1.14 8.07 -16.93
CA ILE A 38 -2.29 8.38 -17.79
C ILE A 38 -1.89 8.47 -19.28
N ARG A 39 -0.59 8.62 -19.59
CA ARG A 39 -0.06 8.67 -20.97
C ARG A 39 -0.45 7.48 -21.85
N ASP A 40 -0.64 6.28 -21.30
CA ASP A 40 -0.98 5.07 -22.09
C ASP A 40 -2.46 4.64 -21.96
N ALA A 41 -3.21 5.16 -20.98
CA ALA A 41 -4.58 4.74 -20.69
C ALA A 41 -5.64 5.43 -21.57
N LEU A 42 -5.25 6.46 -22.34
CA LEU A 42 -6.11 7.22 -23.25
C LEU A 42 -5.88 6.87 -24.73
N LYS A 43 -5.47 5.63 -25.05
CA LYS A 43 -5.67 5.10 -26.41
C LYS A 43 -7.13 4.67 -26.53
N ILE A 44 -8.01 5.67 -26.65
CA ILE A 44 -9.39 5.48 -27.10
C ILE A 44 -9.28 5.02 -28.55
N ASN A 45 -9.72 3.80 -28.82
CA ASN A 45 -9.90 3.24 -30.15
C ASN A 45 -11.38 2.98 -30.38
#